data_AF-A0A6J7HG42-F1
#
_entry.id   AF-A0A6J7HG42-F1
#
_cell.length_a   1.000
_cell.length_b   1.000
_cell.length_c   1.000
_cell.angle_alpha   90.00
_cell.angle_beta   90.00
_cell.angle_gamma   90.00
#
_symmetry.space_group_name_H-M   'P 1'
#
loop_
_entity.id
_entity.type
_entity.pdbx_description
1 polymer ?
#
loop_
_entity_poly.entity_id
_entity_poly.type
_entity_poly.pdbx_seq_one_letter_code
_entity_poly.pdbx_strand_id
1 'polypeptide(L)'
;MSFTWRDPSLRGTDRPGPGASAWKAHATATIVHATLEALLDTAPSVGDPLAAELLGSDACGVWWAPAEEADVAPADHEHLVGRTYAAHLEQLGTPAAVAALRALQLGGSDGVVPEVEAAAERLVARGLHEPSWWPDGRRIEALRGARLSWDDDGHRYTSLLLEVDRAGDVVTMAVATLDDCAGVVGDVLLFSDLDGFVGVVGDGADGRRLEWLDVPTTQRRIRRAIDRTDLLGTGDPPGTSEPEVGYVALRGLAQRWSDAPHR
;
A
#
# COMPACT_ATOMS: atom_id res chain seq x y z
N MET A 1 47.43 -33.81 9.75
CA MET A 1 47.25 -34.02 11.21
C MET A 1 47.47 -32.67 11.86
N SER A 2 46.57 -32.02 12.59
CA SER A 2 45.34 -32.36 13.30
C SER A 2 44.53 -31.06 13.37
N PHE A 3 43.26 -31.07 12.94
CA PHE A 3 42.33 -29.95 13.15
C PHE A 3 41.44 -30.33 14.33
N THR A 4 41.57 -29.62 15.45
CA THR A 4 40.71 -29.78 16.63
C THR A 4 39.43 -28.97 16.46
N TRP A 5 38.32 -29.71 16.46
CA TRP A 5 36.96 -29.22 16.62
C TRP A 5 36.83 -28.37 17.89
N ARG A 6 36.33 -27.13 17.80
CA ARG A 6 35.84 -26.35 18.94
C ARG A 6 34.31 -26.41 18.98
N ASP A 7 33.85 -26.99 20.09
CA ASP A 7 32.56 -27.00 20.77
C ASP A 7 31.41 -26.12 20.23
N PRO A 8 30.22 -26.71 19.91
CA PRO A 8 29.01 -26.00 19.52
C PRO A 8 28.11 -25.53 20.69
N SER A 9 28.61 -25.48 21.93
CA SER A 9 27.81 -25.07 23.11
C SER A 9 27.81 -23.56 23.40
N LEU A 10 27.45 -22.73 22.42
CA LEU A 10 26.97 -21.37 22.66
C LEU A 10 25.73 -21.08 21.79
N ARG A 11 24.71 -21.95 21.91
CA ARG A 11 23.33 -21.56 21.60
C ARG A 11 22.78 -20.81 22.82
N GLY A 12 23.21 -19.57 22.97
CA GLY A 12 22.45 -18.60 23.76
C GLY A 12 21.14 -18.36 23.02
N THR A 13 20.05 -18.90 23.55
CA THR A 13 18.71 -18.40 23.23
C THR A 13 18.59 -17.02 23.86
N ASP A 14 18.98 -15.99 23.12
CA ASP A 14 18.64 -14.61 23.48
C ASP A 14 17.12 -14.49 23.37
N ARG A 15 16.44 -14.74 24.50
CA ARG A 15 15.08 -14.25 24.66
C ARG A 15 15.17 -12.72 24.57
N PRO A 16 14.39 -12.07 23.71
CA PRO A 16 14.33 -10.60 23.71
C PRO A 16 14.01 -10.16 25.14
N GLY A 17 14.88 -9.32 25.70
CA GLY A 17 14.69 -8.82 27.06
C GLY A 17 13.33 -8.14 27.20
N PRO A 18 12.74 -8.09 28.40
CA PRO A 18 11.42 -7.49 28.64
C PRO A 18 11.29 -6.02 28.21
N GLY A 19 12.40 -5.33 27.90
CA GLY A 19 12.42 -3.98 27.34
C GLY A 19 12.09 -3.90 25.84
N ALA A 20 12.46 -4.90 25.03
CA ALA A 20 12.26 -4.86 23.58
C ALA A 20 10.79 -5.13 23.18
N SER A 21 10.11 -6.03 23.88
CA SER A 21 8.68 -6.30 23.69
C SER A 21 7.79 -5.16 24.18
N ALA A 22 8.15 -4.55 25.32
CA ALA A 22 7.45 -3.38 25.85
C ALA A 22 7.63 -2.15 24.95
N TRP A 23 8.83 -1.94 24.41
CA TRP A 23 9.11 -0.90 23.41
C TRP A 23 8.29 -1.09 22.13
N LYS A 24 8.28 -2.30 21.55
CA LYS A 24 7.51 -2.62 20.34
C LYS A 24 6.01 -2.37 20.54
N ALA A 25 5.45 -2.82 21.66
CA ALA A 25 4.05 -2.56 21.99
C ALA A 25 3.73 -1.06 22.15
N HIS A 26 4.66 -0.29 22.74
CA HIS A 26 4.51 1.16 22.91
C HIS A 26 4.60 1.93 21.58
N ALA A 27 5.54 1.57 20.70
CA ALA A 27 5.67 2.17 19.38
C ALA A 27 4.44 1.90 18.50
N THR A 28 3.98 0.63 18.45
CA THR A 28 2.73 0.27 17.76
C THR A 28 1.53 1.05 18.33
N ALA A 29 1.40 1.16 19.65
CA ALA A 29 0.31 1.93 20.25
C ALA A 29 0.37 3.42 19.89
N THR A 30 1.56 4.01 19.79
CA THR A 30 1.76 5.43 19.46
C THR A 30 1.42 5.71 18.00
N ILE A 31 1.93 4.88 17.08
CA ILE A 31 1.61 4.97 15.64
C ILE A 31 0.11 4.80 15.44
N VAL A 32 -0.49 3.78 16.06
CA VAL A 32 -1.94 3.53 15.99
C VAL A 32 -2.75 4.74 16.49
N HIS A 33 -2.39 5.35 17.62
CA HIS A 33 -3.12 6.52 18.12
C HIS A 33 -3.01 7.73 17.20
N ALA A 34 -1.80 8.05 16.72
CA ALA A 34 -1.59 9.20 15.84
C ALA A 34 -2.32 9.04 14.49
N THR A 35 -2.24 7.87 13.88
CA THR A 35 -2.98 7.55 12.65
C THR A 35 -4.49 7.55 12.89
N LEU A 36 -4.93 7.08 14.05
CA LEU A 36 -6.35 7.05 14.43
C LEU A 36 -6.96 8.44 14.52
N GLU A 37 -6.31 9.35 15.23
CA GLU A 37 -6.79 10.72 15.38
C GLU A 37 -6.88 11.41 14.02
N ALA A 38 -5.82 11.32 13.19
CA ALA A 38 -5.81 11.91 11.86
C ALA A 38 -6.91 11.35 10.95
N LEU A 39 -7.13 10.03 10.98
CA LEU A 39 -8.17 9.39 10.15
C LEU A 39 -9.58 9.77 10.62
N LEU A 40 -9.84 9.78 11.93
CA LEU A 40 -11.15 10.14 12.49
C LEU A 40 -11.51 11.59 12.22
N ASP A 41 -10.54 12.50 12.25
CA ASP A 41 -10.74 13.91 11.95
C ASP A 41 -11.02 14.13 10.45
N THR A 42 -10.32 13.39 9.58
CA THR A 42 -10.36 13.62 8.13
C THR A 42 -11.49 12.86 7.44
N ALA A 43 -11.75 11.60 7.80
CA ALA A 43 -12.70 10.72 7.10
C ALA A 43 -14.13 11.28 6.95
N PRO A 44 -14.71 11.99 7.93
CA PRO A 44 -16.04 12.59 7.78
C PRO A 44 -16.10 13.70 6.72
N SER A 45 -14.97 14.30 6.36
CA SER A 45 -14.88 15.39 5.39
C SER A 45 -14.68 14.92 3.95
N VAL A 46 -14.41 13.63 3.75
CA VAL A 46 -14.22 13.03 2.43
C VAL A 46 -15.53 13.10 1.64
N GLY A 47 -15.47 13.75 0.48
CA GLY A 47 -16.62 13.99 -0.38
C GLY A 47 -16.83 12.95 -1.49
N ASP A 48 -15.80 12.18 -1.82
CA ASP A 48 -15.80 11.26 -2.96
C ASP A 48 -15.00 9.96 -2.67
N PRO A 49 -15.25 8.90 -3.45
CA PRO A 49 -14.60 7.62 -3.21
C PRO A 49 -13.08 7.58 -3.46
N LEU A 50 -12.53 8.40 -4.36
CA LEU A 50 -11.09 8.42 -4.64
C LEU A 50 -10.33 9.02 -3.45
N ALA A 51 -10.84 10.11 -2.89
CA ALA A 51 -10.30 10.69 -1.67
C ALA A 51 -10.37 9.71 -0.48
N ALA A 52 -11.39 8.85 -0.41
CA ALA A 52 -11.48 7.80 0.59
C ALA A 52 -10.41 6.71 0.39
N GLU A 53 -10.12 6.33 -0.86
CA GLU A 53 -9.05 5.38 -1.21
C GLU A 53 -7.67 5.92 -0.84
N LEU A 54 -7.40 7.18 -1.18
CA LEU A 54 -6.15 7.84 -0.81
C LEU A 54 -5.97 7.89 0.71
N LEU A 55 -7.01 8.30 1.44
CA LEU A 55 -6.97 8.37 2.90
C LEU A 55 -6.77 6.99 3.54
N GLY A 56 -7.46 5.95 3.04
CA GLY A 56 -7.31 4.59 3.54
C GLY A 56 -5.94 3.98 3.23
N SER A 57 -5.39 4.27 2.04
CA SER A 57 -4.08 3.78 1.63
C SER A 57 -2.96 4.47 2.44
N ASP A 58 -3.04 5.79 2.63
CA ASP A 58 -2.09 6.55 3.43
C ASP A 58 -2.07 6.07 4.89
N ALA A 59 -3.25 5.82 5.47
CA ALA A 59 -3.36 5.24 6.81
C ALA A 59 -2.64 3.89 6.93
N CYS A 60 -2.77 3.00 5.94
CA CYS A 60 -2.04 1.73 5.90
C CYS A 60 -0.54 1.91 5.64
N GLY A 61 -0.17 2.89 4.83
CA GLY A 61 1.21 3.26 4.58
C GLY A 61 1.95 3.64 5.87
N VAL A 62 1.33 4.43 6.75
CA VAL A 62 1.92 4.77 8.06
C VAL A 62 2.24 3.54 8.92
N TRP A 63 1.56 2.41 8.70
CA TRP A 63 1.83 1.15 9.40
C TRP A 63 2.98 0.36 8.77
N TRP A 64 3.35 0.69 7.55
CA TRP A 64 4.42 0.07 6.79
C TRP A 64 5.74 0.75 7.12
N ALA A 65 6.41 0.27 8.17
CA ALA A 65 7.82 0.53 8.39
C ALA A 65 8.59 -0.77 8.07
N PRO A 66 9.66 -0.73 7.24
CA PRO A 66 10.58 -1.84 7.13
C PRO A 66 11.06 -2.19 8.53
N ALA A 67 10.70 -3.38 8.97
CA ALA A 67 11.13 -3.87 10.24
C ALA A 67 12.62 -4.20 10.17
N GLU A 68 13.49 -3.23 10.44
CA GLU A 68 14.92 -3.51 10.64
C GLU A 68 15.15 -4.49 11.81
N GLU A 69 14.16 -4.66 12.71
CA GLU A 69 14.29 -5.48 13.95
C GLU A 69 13.03 -6.26 14.38
N ALA A 70 12.01 -6.45 13.53
CA ALA A 70 10.81 -7.22 13.94
C ALA A 70 10.96 -8.72 13.65
N ASP A 71 10.85 -9.56 14.68
CA ASP A 71 10.67 -11.01 14.58
C ASP A 71 9.31 -11.43 13.98
N VAL A 72 8.59 -10.50 13.35
CA VAL A 72 7.24 -10.67 12.83
C VAL A 72 7.29 -10.36 11.35
N ALA A 73 6.76 -11.26 10.51
CA ALA A 73 6.69 -11.02 9.08
C ALA A 73 5.87 -9.74 8.80
N PRO A 74 6.24 -8.91 7.81
CA PRO A 74 5.55 -7.65 7.52
C PRO A 74 4.02 -7.79 7.36
N ALA A 75 3.57 -8.85 6.68
CA ALA A 75 2.14 -9.14 6.50
C ALA A 75 1.41 -9.43 7.84
N ASP A 76 2.09 -10.08 8.80
CA ASP A 76 1.53 -10.34 10.13
C ASP A 76 1.46 -9.06 10.97
N HIS A 77 2.42 -8.15 10.79
CA HIS A 77 2.41 -6.84 11.44
C HIS A 77 1.24 -5.99 10.96
N GLU A 78 1.09 -5.87 9.64
CA GLU A 78 0.01 -5.10 9.00
C GLU A 78 -1.37 -5.62 9.43
N HIS A 79 -1.56 -6.95 9.45
CA HIS A 79 -2.80 -7.56 9.94
C HIS A 79 -3.01 -7.28 11.45
N LEU A 80 -1.97 -7.41 12.28
CA LEU A 80 -2.07 -7.12 13.72
C LEU A 80 -2.51 -5.67 13.97
N VAL A 81 -1.87 -4.71 13.30
CA VAL A 81 -2.20 -3.29 13.42
C VAL A 81 -3.62 -3.03 12.91
N GLY A 82 -3.97 -3.53 11.71
CA GLY A 82 -5.29 -3.38 11.12
C GLY A 82 -6.42 -3.93 11.99
N ARG A 83 -6.23 -5.11 12.61
CA ARG A 83 -7.21 -5.69 13.54
C ARG A 83 -7.38 -4.84 14.79
N THR A 84 -6.27 -4.42 15.42
CA THR A 84 -6.32 -3.55 16.60
C THR A 84 -7.05 -2.24 16.29
N TYR A 85 -6.78 -1.69 15.12
CA TYR A 85 -7.40 -0.47 14.64
C TYR A 85 -8.91 -0.62 14.39
N ALA A 86 -9.32 -1.66 13.66
CA ALA A 86 -10.72 -1.97 13.39
C ALA A 86 -11.52 -2.16 14.68
N ALA A 87 -10.96 -2.89 15.65
CA ALA A 87 -11.57 -3.10 16.95
C ALA A 87 -11.73 -1.79 17.74
N HIS A 88 -10.76 -0.87 17.64
CA HIS A 88 -10.84 0.41 18.31
C HIS A 88 -11.91 1.31 17.69
N LEU A 89 -11.93 1.46 16.36
CA LEU A 89 -12.99 2.18 15.64
C LEU A 89 -14.38 1.63 15.95
N GLU A 90 -14.50 0.31 16.04
CA GLU A 90 -15.75 -0.33 16.42
C GLU A 90 -16.22 0.03 17.84
N GLN A 91 -15.30 0.13 18.79
CA GLN A 91 -15.62 0.52 20.17
C GLN A 91 -16.09 1.98 20.27
N LEU A 92 -15.53 2.87 19.44
CA LEU A 92 -15.93 4.28 19.41
C LEU A 92 -17.41 4.45 19.02
N GLY A 93 -17.91 3.63 18.10
CA GLY A 93 -19.35 3.58 17.85
C GLY A 93 -19.95 4.85 17.24
N THR A 94 -19.18 5.59 16.43
CA THR A 94 -19.60 6.88 15.84
C THR A 94 -19.75 6.79 14.32
N PRO A 95 -20.50 7.71 13.67
CA PRO A 95 -20.52 7.82 12.21
C PRO A 95 -19.14 8.09 11.60
N ALA A 96 -18.28 8.84 12.30
CA ALA A 96 -16.90 9.06 11.87
C ALA A 96 -16.09 7.76 11.85
N ALA A 97 -16.32 6.86 12.82
CA ALA A 97 -15.69 5.55 12.82
C ALA A 97 -16.18 4.67 11.66
N VAL A 98 -17.46 4.75 11.28
CA VAL A 98 -17.97 4.08 10.07
C VAL A 98 -17.27 4.63 8.81
N ALA A 99 -17.19 5.96 8.66
CA ALA A 99 -16.52 6.58 7.52
C ALA A 99 -15.04 6.17 7.42
N ALA A 100 -14.33 6.14 8.55
CA ALA A 100 -12.94 5.68 8.64
C ALA A 100 -12.78 4.20 8.24
N LEU A 101 -13.65 3.31 8.72
CA LEU A 101 -13.64 1.90 8.32
C LEU A 101 -13.95 1.72 6.83
N ARG A 102 -14.89 2.51 6.29
CA ARG A 102 -15.19 2.50 4.86
C ARG A 102 -14.01 3.00 4.02
N ALA A 103 -13.29 4.02 4.46
CA ALA A 103 -12.07 4.49 3.78
C ALA A 103 -10.98 3.39 3.77
N LEU A 104 -10.74 2.73 4.91
CA LEU A 104 -9.84 1.58 4.98
C LEU A 104 -10.31 0.40 4.12
N GLN A 105 -11.62 0.22 3.99
CA GLN A 105 -12.18 -0.77 3.10
C GLN A 105 -12.01 -0.43 1.62
N LEU A 106 -11.68 0.81 1.23
CA LEU A 106 -11.37 1.17 -0.16
C LEU A 106 -9.88 1.32 -0.45
N GLY A 107 -9.08 1.82 0.50
CA GLY A 107 -7.65 2.09 0.32
C GLY A 107 -6.67 1.14 1.01
N GLY A 108 -7.05 0.51 2.13
CA GLY A 108 -6.18 -0.43 2.86
C GLY A 108 -5.81 -1.72 2.11
N SER A 109 -4.87 -2.50 2.66
CA SER A 109 -4.39 -3.74 2.05
C SER A 109 -5.27 -4.96 2.33
N ASP A 110 -5.02 -6.06 1.60
CA ASP A 110 -5.78 -7.31 1.73
C ASP A 110 -5.76 -7.90 3.15
N GLY A 111 -4.71 -7.66 3.92
CA GLY A 111 -4.60 -8.13 5.31
C GLY A 111 -5.51 -7.37 6.30
N VAL A 112 -5.94 -6.17 5.93
CA VAL A 112 -6.70 -5.25 6.79
C VAL A 112 -8.19 -5.27 6.44
N VAL A 113 -8.50 -5.35 5.13
CA VAL A 113 -9.86 -5.21 4.57
C VAL A 113 -10.91 -6.12 5.23
N PRO A 114 -10.66 -7.43 5.48
CA PRO A 114 -11.67 -8.29 6.07
C PRO A 114 -12.11 -7.86 7.48
N GLU A 115 -11.17 -7.40 8.31
CA GLU A 115 -11.44 -6.99 9.70
C GLU A 115 -12.20 -5.65 9.73
N VAL A 116 -11.82 -4.69 8.87
CA VAL A 116 -12.50 -3.39 8.79
C VAL A 116 -13.89 -3.51 8.19
N GLU A 117 -14.09 -4.38 7.19
CA GLU A 117 -15.41 -4.67 6.63
C GLU A 117 -16.32 -5.25 7.71
N ALA A 118 -15.87 -6.27 8.43
CA ALA A 118 -16.67 -6.90 9.47
C ALA A 118 -17.02 -5.91 10.60
N ALA A 119 -16.09 -5.04 10.99
CA ALA A 119 -16.34 -3.99 11.98
C ALA A 119 -17.35 -2.95 11.49
N ALA A 120 -17.25 -2.50 10.23
CA ALA A 120 -18.16 -1.53 9.65
C ALA A 120 -19.60 -2.09 9.60
N GLU A 121 -19.76 -3.33 9.13
CA GLU A 121 -21.07 -3.98 9.07
C GLU A 121 -21.72 -4.10 10.47
N ARG A 122 -20.93 -4.41 11.51
CA ARG A 122 -21.44 -4.45 12.89
C ARG A 122 -21.87 -3.08 13.41
N LEU A 123 -21.22 -2.00 12.99
CA LEU A 123 -21.60 -0.63 13.34
C LEU A 123 -22.87 -0.18 12.62
N VAL A 124 -22.97 -0.50 11.33
CA VAL A 124 -24.13 -0.18 10.48
C VAL A 124 -25.36 -0.96 10.94
N ALA A 125 -25.20 -2.24 11.30
CA ALA A 125 -26.27 -3.06 11.89
C ALA A 125 -26.80 -2.51 13.23
N ARG A 126 -25.99 -1.70 13.94
CA ARG A 126 -26.40 -0.97 15.15
C ARG A 126 -27.13 0.35 14.86
N GLY A 127 -27.30 0.70 13.59
CA GLY A 127 -28.03 1.89 13.14
C GLY A 127 -27.17 3.11 12.84
N LEU A 128 -25.84 2.96 12.79
CA LEU A 128 -24.97 4.05 12.35
C LEU A 128 -25.04 4.22 10.82
N HIS A 129 -24.99 5.48 10.37
CA HIS A 129 -25.11 5.83 8.97
C HIS A 129 -23.79 5.68 8.22
N GLU A 130 -23.90 5.23 6.97
CA GLU A 130 -22.81 5.24 6.00
C GLU A 130 -22.50 6.66 5.52
N PRO A 131 -21.25 6.93 5.10
CA PRO A 131 -20.96 8.14 4.35
C PRO A 131 -21.63 8.10 2.97
N SER A 132 -21.99 9.28 2.45
CA SER A 132 -22.77 9.40 1.20
C SER A 132 -22.07 8.84 -0.04
N TRP A 133 -20.74 8.78 -0.04
CA TRP A 133 -19.92 8.22 -1.13
C TRP A 133 -19.80 6.69 -1.08
N TRP A 134 -20.21 6.03 0.02
CA TRP A 134 -20.05 4.58 0.19
C TRP A 134 -20.72 3.71 -0.89
N PRO A 135 -21.95 4.00 -1.36
CA PRO A 135 -22.62 3.18 -2.36
C PRO A 135 -21.83 3.04 -3.67
N ASP A 136 -21.13 4.10 -4.07
CA ASP A 136 -20.25 4.13 -5.25
C ASP A 136 -18.80 3.73 -4.91
N GLY A 137 -18.53 3.51 -3.62
CA GLY A 137 -17.23 3.18 -3.07
C GLY A 137 -16.58 1.94 -3.67
N ARG A 138 -17.34 0.95 -4.16
CA ARG A 138 -16.73 -0.29 -4.70
C ARG A 138 -16.53 -0.30 -6.21
N ARG A 139 -16.95 0.75 -6.94
CA ARG A 139 -16.93 0.75 -8.39
C ARG A 139 -15.56 1.21 -8.91
N ILE A 140 -14.72 0.24 -9.23
CA ILE A 140 -13.45 0.41 -9.94
C ILE A 140 -13.39 -0.53 -11.14
N GLU A 141 -12.83 -0.03 -12.24
CA GLU A 141 -12.66 -0.80 -13.45
C GLU A 141 -11.40 -0.39 -14.20
N ALA A 142 -10.59 -1.37 -14.60
CA ALA A 142 -9.39 -1.09 -15.38
C ALA A 142 -9.72 -0.88 -16.87
N LEU A 143 -9.26 0.23 -17.43
CA LEU A 143 -9.54 0.67 -18.79
C LEU A 143 -8.38 0.35 -19.75
N ARG A 144 -7.17 0.79 -19.40
CA ARG A 144 -5.99 0.73 -20.28
C ARG A 144 -4.72 0.43 -19.50
N GLY A 145 -3.78 -0.20 -20.18
CA GLY A 145 -2.46 -0.50 -19.66
C GLY A 145 -1.36 0.04 -20.57
N ALA A 146 -0.29 0.55 -19.99
CA ALA A 146 0.90 0.92 -20.74
C ALA A 146 2.16 0.70 -19.91
N ARG A 147 3.30 0.73 -20.60
CA ARG A 147 4.62 0.74 -20.02
C ARG A 147 5.41 1.90 -20.59
N LEU A 148 6.01 2.69 -19.73
CA LEU A 148 7.02 3.67 -20.08
C LEU A 148 8.37 3.18 -19.60
N SER A 149 9.36 3.07 -20.47
CA SER A 149 10.74 2.79 -20.08
C SER A 149 11.64 3.98 -20.43
N TRP A 150 12.61 4.27 -19.58
CA TRP A 150 13.63 5.29 -19.81
C TRP A 150 14.93 4.92 -19.11
N ASP A 151 16.03 5.50 -19.57
CA ASP A 151 17.33 5.40 -18.90
C ASP A 151 17.63 6.76 -18.25
N ASP A 152 18.06 6.78 -16.99
CA ASP A 152 18.46 7.99 -16.24
C ASP A 152 19.66 7.67 -15.35
N ASP A 153 20.67 8.53 -15.33
CA ASP A 153 21.93 8.34 -14.60
C ASP A 153 22.61 6.96 -14.76
N GLY A 154 22.44 6.33 -15.94
CA GLY A 154 23.01 5.01 -16.24
C GLY A 154 22.19 3.83 -15.71
N HIS A 155 21.02 4.10 -15.12
CA HIS A 155 20.05 3.12 -14.67
C HIS A 155 18.86 3.04 -15.60
N ARG A 156 18.27 1.85 -15.72
CA ARG A 156 17.01 1.68 -16.45
C ARG A 156 15.82 1.67 -15.50
N TYR A 157 14.82 2.48 -15.85
CA TYR A 157 13.55 2.58 -15.15
C TYR A 157 12.39 2.15 -16.03
N THR A 158 11.37 1.60 -15.38
CA THR A 158 10.10 1.22 -16.00
C THR A 158 8.94 1.71 -15.15
N SER A 159 8.04 2.52 -15.71
CA SER A 159 6.73 2.80 -15.12
C SER A 159 5.66 1.94 -15.77
N LEU A 160 4.95 1.18 -14.95
CA LEU A 160 3.73 0.48 -15.33
C LEU A 160 2.55 1.42 -15.11
N LEU A 161 1.79 1.71 -16.16
CA LEU A 161 0.70 2.68 -16.15
C LEU A 161 -0.63 1.93 -16.26
N LEU A 162 -1.50 2.08 -15.27
CA LEU A 162 -2.84 1.48 -15.25
C LEU A 162 -3.87 2.60 -15.13
N GLU A 163 -4.66 2.79 -16.19
CA GLU A 163 -5.79 3.71 -16.17
C GLU A 163 -7.05 2.98 -15.71
N VAL A 164 -7.79 3.60 -14.80
CA VAL A 164 -9.01 3.07 -14.20
C VAL A 164 -10.17 4.08 -14.30
N ASP A 165 -11.38 3.57 -14.50
CA ASP A 165 -12.63 4.29 -14.27
C ASP A 165 -13.01 4.05 -12.80
N ARG A 166 -13.00 5.14 -12.04
CA ARG A 166 -13.38 5.18 -10.64
C ARG A 166 -14.68 5.95 -10.46
N ALA A 167 -15.79 5.22 -10.48
CA ALA A 167 -17.14 5.78 -10.34
C ALA A 167 -17.43 6.97 -11.28
N GLY A 168 -16.85 6.98 -12.49
CA GLY A 168 -16.99 8.06 -13.47
C GLY A 168 -15.77 8.98 -13.58
N ASP A 169 -14.86 8.94 -12.61
CA ASP A 169 -13.59 9.67 -12.67
C ASP A 169 -12.50 8.79 -13.27
N VAL A 170 -11.87 9.25 -14.34
CA VAL A 170 -10.71 8.55 -14.93
C VAL A 170 -9.45 8.96 -14.18
N VAL A 171 -8.70 7.97 -13.71
CA VAL A 171 -7.43 8.16 -13.01
C VAL A 171 -6.43 7.16 -13.54
N THR A 172 -5.18 7.59 -13.70
CA THR A 172 -4.06 6.73 -14.04
C THR A 172 -3.13 6.58 -12.86
N MET A 173 -2.82 5.33 -12.52
CA MET A 173 -1.77 4.98 -11.57
C MET A 173 -0.50 4.62 -12.32
N ALA A 174 0.63 5.20 -11.92
CA ALA A 174 1.96 4.80 -12.33
C ALA A 174 2.67 4.09 -11.19
N VAL A 175 3.21 2.90 -11.47
CA VAL A 175 4.10 2.16 -10.57
C VAL A 175 5.49 2.16 -11.19
N ALA A 176 6.40 2.95 -10.62
CA ALA A 176 7.77 3.09 -11.09
C ALA A 176 8.64 1.99 -10.48
N THR A 177 9.36 1.26 -11.32
CA THR A 177 10.27 0.19 -10.93
C THR A 177 11.68 0.46 -11.45
N LEU A 178 12.69 0.10 -10.65
CA LEU A 178 14.08 0.11 -11.09
C LEU A 178 14.44 -1.26 -11.67
N ASP A 179 14.70 -1.33 -12.98
CA ASP A 179 14.97 -2.60 -13.67
C ASP A 179 16.26 -3.26 -13.14
N ASP A 180 17.27 -2.45 -12.84
CA ASP A 180 18.57 -2.90 -12.33
C ASP A 180 18.50 -3.41 -10.89
N CYS A 181 17.48 -3.00 -10.13
CA CYS A 181 17.21 -3.46 -8.76
C CYS A 181 16.19 -4.61 -8.75
N ALA A 182 16.31 -5.52 -9.71
CA ALA A 182 15.39 -6.66 -9.91
C ALA A 182 13.92 -6.27 -10.19
N GLY A 183 13.61 -5.00 -10.46
CA GLY A 183 12.25 -4.51 -10.69
C GLY A 183 11.44 -4.34 -9.39
N VAL A 184 12.08 -3.91 -8.30
CA VAL A 184 11.38 -3.40 -7.11
C VAL A 184 10.71 -2.07 -7.43
N VAL A 185 9.62 -1.77 -6.73
CA VAL A 185 8.90 -0.51 -6.83
C VAL A 185 9.69 0.55 -6.08
N GLY A 186 10.04 1.62 -6.78
CA GLY A 186 10.56 2.84 -6.16
C GLY A 186 9.39 3.70 -5.68
N ASP A 187 8.47 4.02 -6.59
CA ASP A 187 7.40 4.98 -6.33
C ASP A 187 6.06 4.57 -6.96
N VAL A 188 4.98 5.13 -6.41
CA VAL A 188 3.62 5.02 -6.96
C VAL A 188 3.03 6.43 -7.04
N LEU A 189 2.43 6.76 -8.18
CA LEU A 189 1.90 8.10 -8.47
C LEU A 189 0.51 8.01 -9.10
N LEU A 190 -0.34 9.01 -8.85
CA LEU A 190 -1.64 9.17 -9.52
C LEU A 190 -1.67 10.44 -10.36
N PHE A 191 -2.33 10.38 -11.52
CA PHE A 191 -2.63 11.53 -12.37
C PHE A 191 -3.93 11.28 -13.17
N SER A 192 -4.47 12.32 -13.82
CA SER A 192 -5.82 12.28 -14.39
C SER A 192 -5.97 11.27 -15.53
N ASP A 193 -5.30 11.50 -16.66
CA ASP A 193 -5.54 10.71 -17.87
C ASP A 193 -4.25 10.37 -18.60
N LEU A 194 -4.25 9.17 -19.18
CA LEU A 194 -3.07 8.62 -19.83
C LEU A 194 -2.79 9.29 -21.18
N ASP A 195 -3.80 9.86 -21.85
CA ASP A 195 -3.65 10.51 -23.15
C ASP A 195 -2.86 11.84 -23.03
N GLY A 196 -3.16 12.65 -22.02
CA GLY A 196 -2.42 13.85 -21.68
C GLY A 196 -0.97 13.54 -21.30
N PHE A 197 -0.76 12.48 -20.52
CA PHE A 197 0.58 12.00 -20.19
C PHE A 197 1.36 11.56 -21.44
N VAL A 198 0.73 10.79 -22.34
CA VAL A 198 1.32 10.38 -23.63
C VAL A 198 1.71 11.60 -24.47
N GLY A 199 0.88 12.63 -24.51
CA GLY A 199 1.20 13.90 -25.18
C GLY A 199 2.48 14.54 -24.64
N VAL A 200 2.58 14.67 -23.31
CA VAL A 200 3.76 15.26 -22.65
C VAL A 200 5.02 14.42 -22.88
N VAL A 201 4.92 13.09 -22.83
CA VAL A 201 6.06 12.20 -23.09
C VAL A 201 6.50 12.26 -24.55
N GLY A 202 5.54 12.30 -25.48
CA GLY A 202 5.80 12.35 -26.92
C GLY A 202 6.48 13.64 -27.38
N ASP A 203 6.18 14.76 -26.74
CA ASP A 203 6.76 16.06 -27.06
C ASP A 203 8.16 16.28 -26.44
N GLY A 204 8.61 15.39 -25.53
CA GLY A 204 9.56 15.77 -24.49
C GLY A 204 10.91 15.06 -24.36
N ALA A 205 11.20 13.88 -24.93
CA ALA A 205 12.50 13.24 -24.63
C ALA A 205 13.02 12.15 -25.59
N ASP A 206 14.30 12.29 -25.95
CA ASP A 206 15.17 11.19 -26.39
C ASP A 206 15.21 10.08 -25.32
N GLY A 207 15.15 8.82 -25.74
CA GLY A 207 15.34 7.64 -24.89
C GLY A 207 14.11 7.11 -24.13
N ARG A 208 13.01 7.88 -24.06
CA ARG A 208 11.74 7.40 -23.48
C ARG A 208 10.96 6.56 -24.48
N ARG A 209 10.53 5.37 -24.06
CA ARG A 209 9.76 4.45 -24.90
C ARG A 209 8.45 4.06 -24.22
N LEU A 210 7.35 4.56 -24.77
CA LEU A 210 6.01 4.14 -24.37
C LEU A 210 5.54 2.94 -25.21
N GLU A 211 4.99 1.94 -24.56
CA GLU A 211 4.46 0.73 -25.14
C GLU A 211 3.08 0.45 -24.53
N TRP A 212 2.06 0.36 -25.37
CA TRP A 212 0.73 -0.08 -24.94
C TRP A 212 0.75 -1.56 -24.60
N LEU A 213 0.15 -1.90 -23.46
CA LEU A 213 0.01 -3.27 -22.98
C LEU A 213 -1.46 -3.58 -22.79
N ASP A 214 -1.84 -4.85 -22.88
CA ASP A 214 -3.15 -5.25 -22.39
C ASP A 214 -3.25 -5.04 -20.86
N VAL A 215 -4.47 -4.73 -20.39
CA VAL A 215 -4.76 -4.49 -18.97
C VAL A 215 -4.32 -5.67 -18.08
N PRO A 216 -4.67 -6.94 -18.40
CA PRO A 216 -4.22 -8.08 -17.60
C PRO A 216 -2.69 -8.19 -17.47
N THR A 217 -1.94 -7.90 -18.53
CA THR A 217 -0.47 -7.90 -18.53
C THR A 217 0.07 -6.82 -17.61
N THR A 218 -0.50 -5.61 -17.68
CA THR A 218 -0.10 -4.49 -16.83
C THR A 218 -0.36 -4.81 -15.35
N GLN A 219 -1.58 -5.25 -15.04
CA GLN A 219 -1.97 -5.68 -13.70
C GLN A 219 -1.08 -6.80 -13.13
N ARG A 220 -0.76 -7.84 -13.93
CA ARG A 220 0.17 -8.91 -13.51
C ARG A 220 1.57 -8.39 -13.21
N ARG A 221 2.07 -7.42 -13.99
CA ARG A 221 3.39 -6.83 -13.76
C ARG A 221 3.42 -5.97 -12.51
N ILE A 222 2.36 -5.20 -12.25
CA ILE A 222 2.20 -4.40 -11.02
C ILE A 222 2.20 -5.32 -9.79
N ARG A 223 1.34 -6.34 -9.76
CA ARG A 223 1.32 -7.33 -8.67
C ARG A 223 2.70 -7.93 -8.40
N ARG A 224 3.37 -8.37 -9.47
CA ARG A 224 4.71 -8.95 -9.34
C ARG A 224 5.74 -7.96 -8.78
N ALA A 225 5.64 -6.69 -9.14
CA ALA A 225 6.52 -5.65 -8.61
C ALA A 225 6.26 -5.41 -7.12
N ILE A 226 4.99 -5.33 -6.71
CA ILE A 226 4.58 -5.24 -5.30
C ILE A 226 5.09 -6.46 -4.51
N ASP A 227 4.77 -7.68 -4.95
CA ASP A 227 5.21 -8.94 -4.31
C ASP A 227 6.73 -8.98 -4.11
N ARG A 228 7.47 -8.52 -5.12
CA ARG A 228 8.93 -8.48 -5.06
C ARG A 228 9.43 -7.42 -4.08
N THR A 229 8.80 -6.25 -4.06
CA THR A 229 9.16 -5.15 -3.15
C THR A 229 8.88 -5.53 -1.71
N ASP A 230 7.75 -6.18 -1.46
CA ASP A 230 7.39 -6.71 -0.14
C ASP A 230 8.37 -7.81 0.33
N LEU A 231 8.94 -8.59 -0.61
CA LEU A 231 9.94 -9.62 -0.31
C LEU A 231 11.35 -9.07 -0.07
N LEU A 232 11.78 -8.09 -0.87
CA LEU A 232 13.18 -7.64 -0.93
C LEU A 232 13.43 -6.30 -0.21
N GLY A 233 12.39 -5.52 0.07
CA GLY A 233 12.52 -4.11 0.40
C GLY A 233 12.88 -3.25 -0.82
N THR A 234 12.90 -1.94 -0.61
CA THR A 234 13.06 -0.90 -1.65
C THR A 234 14.48 -0.35 -1.79
N GLY A 235 15.37 -0.62 -0.83
CA GLY A 235 16.68 0.01 -0.78
C GLY A 235 17.75 -0.57 -1.70
N ASP A 236 18.85 0.18 -1.87
CA ASP A 236 20.06 -0.27 -2.55
C ASP A 236 21.24 -0.38 -1.57
N PRO A 237 21.85 -1.58 -1.39
CA PRO A 237 21.44 -2.86 -1.95
C PRO A 237 20.07 -3.31 -1.42
N PRO A 238 19.32 -4.13 -2.19
CA PRO A 238 18.02 -4.68 -1.78
C PRO A 238 18.10 -5.21 -0.34
N GLY A 239 17.33 -4.58 0.55
CA GLY A 239 17.29 -4.91 1.98
C GLY A 239 17.97 -3.91 2.93
N THR A 240 18.28 -2.68 2.52
CA THR A 240 19.02 -1.72 3.38
C THR A 240 18.47 -0.29 3.48
N SER A 241 17.35 0.05 2.84
CA SER A 241 16.77 1.38 3.03
C SER A 241 15.26 1.38 3.10
N GLU A 242 14.76 2.45 3.71
CA GLU A 242 13.34 2.78 3.78
C GLU A 242 12.72 2.87 2.37
N PRO A 243 11.45 2.47 2.23
CA PRO A 243 10.65 2.68 1.02
C PRO A 243 10.48 4.16 0.74
N GLU A 244 10.39 4.50 -0.55
CA GLU A 244 10.00 5.86 -0.87
C GLU A 244 8.57 6.08 -0.38
N VAL A 245 8.35 7.30 0.11
CA VAL A 245 7.11 7.70 0.79
C VAL A 245 5.88 7.43 -0.09
N GLY A 246 6.00 7.57 -1.41
CA GLY A 246 4.89 7.34 -2.34
C GLY A 246 4.50 5.86 -2.49
N TYR A 247 5.47 4.93 -2.51
CA TYR A 247 5.14 3.49 -2.49
C TYR A 247 4.39 3.12 -1.21
N VAL A 248 4.89 3.57 -0.06
CA VAL A 248 4.26 3.31 1.25
C VAL A 248 2.83 3.81 1.28
N ALA A 249 2.62 5.08 0.92
CA ALA A 249 1.32 5.73 1.00
C ALA A 249 0.30 5.12 0.02
N LEU A 250 0.74 4.58 -1.12
CA LEU A 250 -0.16 4.12 -2.19
C LEU A 250 -0.12 2.60 -2.43
N ARG A 251 0.60 1.82 -1.62
CA ARG A 251 0.70 0.36 -1.76
C ARG A 251 -0.67 -0.32 -1.77
N GLY A 252 -1.53 0.00 -0.80
CA GLY A 252 -2.85 -0.62 -0.67
C GLY A 252 -3.74 -0.33 -1.89
N LEU A 253 -3.69 0.91 -2.38
CA LEU A 253 -4.34 1.32 -3.61
C LEU A 253 -3.79 0.55 -4.83
N ALA A 254 -2.47 0.46 -4.97
CA ALA A 254 -1.82 -0.24 -6.07
C ALA A 254 -2.16 -1.73 -6.12
N GLN A 255 -2.20 -2.38 -4.95
CA GLN A 255 -2.62 -3.78 -4.82
C GLN A 255 -4.06 -3.95 -5.35
N ARG A 256 -5.02 -3.18 -4.86
CA ARG A 256 -6.42 -3.31 -5.27
C ARG A 256 -6.69 -2.98 -6.72
N TRP A 257 -6.12 -1.89 -7.22
CA TRP A 257 -6.35 -1.47 -8.59
C TRP A 257 -5.77 -2.50 -9.57
N SER A 258 -4.70 -3.18 -9.18
CA SER A 258 -4.15 -4.29 -9.95
C SER A 258 -5.06 -5.54 -9.98
N ASP A 259 -6.04 -5.65 -9.07
CA ASP A 259 -7.05 -6.71 -9.01
C ASP A 259 -8.42 -6.27 -9.54
N ALA A 260 -8.56 -5.02 -9.96
CA ALA A 260 -9.81 -4.50 -10.52
C ALA A 260 -10.25 -5.31 -11.77
N PRO A 261 -11.56 -5.53 -11.95
CA PRO A 261 -12.07 -6.15 -13.17
C PRO A 261 -11.72 -5.28 -14.40
N HIS A 262 -11.57 -5.94 -15.55
CA HIS A 262 -11.36 -5.27 -16.85
C HIS A 262 -12.60 -5.46 -17.72
N ARG A 263 -12.97 -4.42 -18.48
CA ARG A 263 -14.05 -4.49 -19.48
C ARG A 263 -13.63 -5.21 -20.76
#